data_AF-A0A7W4GC05-F1
#
_entry.id   AF-A0A7W4GC05-F1
#
_cell.length_a   1.000
_cell.length_b   1.000
_cell.length_c   1.000
_cell.angle_alpha   90.00
_cell.angle_beta   90.00
_cell.angle_gamma   90.00
#
_symmetry.space_group_name_H-M   'P 1'
#
loop_
_entity.id
_entity.type
_entity.pdbx_description
1 polymer ?
#
loop_
_entity_poly.entity_id
_entity_poly.type
_entity_poly.pdbx_seq_one_letter_code
_entity_poly.pdbx_strand_id
1 'polypeptide(L)'
;MSFQTTEYYLFVMNAYVLCYVIYHVDITLAAGDNEFKIATTDWSTIDFGAIVGDDAVTEGLLKTLVKKGANMHFNVTIASTYRFTVTGPST
;
A
#
# COMPACT_ATOMS: atom_id res chain seq x y z
N MET A 1 53.18 -34.49 -7.99
CA MET A 1 52.83 -33.05 -8.01
C MET A 1 51.33 -32.97 -8.07
N SER A 2 50.68 -32.61 -6.97
CA SER A 2 49.22 -32.51 -6.88
C SER A 2 48.82 -31.07 -7.16
N PHE A 3 47.87 -30.85 -8.06
CA PHE A 3 47.24 -29.56 -8.27
C PHE A 3 45.83 -29.64 -7.68
N GLN A 4 45.55 -28.86 -6.63
CA GLN A 4 44.18 -28.57 -6.21
C GLN A 4 43.75 -27.29 -6.95
N THR A 5 42.72 -27.42 -7.78
CA THR A 5 42.02 -26.27 -8.36
C THR A 5 40.99 -25.78 -7.35
N THR A 6 41.20 -24.62 -6.75
CA THR A 6 40.19 -23.94 -5.95
C THR A 6 39.13 -23.36 -6.88
N GLU A 7 37.94 -23.96 -6.93
CA GLU A 7 36.80 -23.35 -7.61
C GLU A 7 36.23 -22.23 -6.73
N TYR A 8 36.22 -21.00 -7.25
CA TYR A 8 35.51 -19.90 -6.63
C TYR A 8 34.07 -19.90 -7.14
N TYR A 9 33.13 -20.27 -6.28
CA TYR A 9 31.70 -20.08 -6.59
C TYR A 9 31.38 -18.58 -6.54
N LEU A 10 31.03 -18.00 -7.69
CA LEU A 10 30.57 -16.62 -7.79
C LEU A 10 29.19 -16.53 -7.12
N PHE A 11 29.13 -16.00 -5.90
CA PHE A 11 27.87 -15.65 -5.26
C PHE A 11 27.35 -14.35 -5.86
N VAL A 12 26.41 -14.46 -6.81
CA VAL A 12 25.68 -13.29 -7.33
C VAL A 12 24.51 -13.01 -6.40
N MET A 13 24.69 -12.05 -5.48
CA MET A 13 23.61 -11.55 -4.66
C MET A 13 22.77 -10.57 -5.50
N ASN A 14 21.61 -11.01 -5.98
CA ASN A 14 20.63 -10.11 -6.56
C ASN A 14 19.92 -9.36 -5.42
N ALA A 15 20.38 -8.15 -5.11
CA ALA A 15 19.76 -7.28 -4.13
C ALA A 15 18.88 -6.23 -4.84
N TYR A 16 17.56 -6.34 -4.70
CA TYR A 16 16.63 -5.30 -5.12
C TYR A 16 16.32 -4.40 -3.92
N VAL A 17 16.78 -3.15 -3.97
CA VAL A 17 16.31 -2.14 -3.02
C VAL A 17 14.95 -1.66 -3.50
N LEU A 18 13.89 -2.18 -2.89
CA LEU A 18 12.54 -1.69 -3.13
C LEU A 18 12.39 -0.34 -2.43
N CYS A 19 12.52 0.73 -3.19
CA CYS A 19 12.30 2.09 -2.69
C CYS A 19 10.79 2.38 -2.73
N TYR A 20 10.15 2.24 -1.57
CA TYR A 20 8.76 2.62 -1.38
C TYR A 20 8.68 3.96 -0.64
N VAL A 21 7.65 4.74 -0.95
CA VAL A 21 7.30 5.94 -0.18
C VAL A 21 6.03 5.66 0.58
N ILE A 22 6.03 6.02 1.86
CA ILE A 22 4.90 5.87 2.76
C ILE A 22 4.30 7.25 3.01
N TYR A 23 3.03 7.41 2.67
CA TYR A 23 2.23 8.58 2.97
C TYR A 23 1.26 8.23 4.10
N HIS A 24 1.01 9.17 5.01
CA HIS A 24 -0.01 8.99 6.02
C HIS A 24 -0.77 10.28 6.30
N VAL A 25 -2.02 10.11 6.75
CA VAL A 25 -2.87 11.19 7.23
C VAL A 25 -3.71 10.69 8.38
N ASP A 26 -3.88 11.54 9.39
CA ASP A 26 -4.73 11.27 10.56
C ASP A 26 -6.09 11.94 10.32
N ILE A 27 -7.17 11.16 10.39
CA ILE A 27 -8.54 11.62 10.14
C ILE A 27 -9.43 11.22 11.31
N THR A 28 -10.12 12.19 11.91
CA THR A 28 -11.12 11.94 12.95
C THR A 28 -12.43 11.50 12.30
N LEU A 29 -12.90 10.32 12.67
CA LEU A 29 -14.14 9.72 12.18
C LEU A 29 -15.10 9.44 13.33
N ALA A 30 -16.38 9.69 13.11
CA ALA A 30 -17.45 9.19 13.97
C ALA A 30 -17.71 7.70 13.68
N ALA A 31 -18.38 7.00 14.60
CA ALA A 31 -18.85 5.66 14.34
C ALA A 31 -19.88 5.65 13.20
N GLY A 32 -19.79 4.66 12.33
CA GLY A 32 -20.66 4.49 11.17
C GLY A 32 -19.91 4.28 9.86
N ASP A 33 -20.68 4.43 8.80
CA ASP A 33 -20.31 4.04 7.45
C ASP A 33 -19.58 5.15 6.71
N ASN A 34 -18.41 4.85 6.13
CA ASN A 34 -17.62 5.82 5.40
C ASN A 34 -17.17 5.26 4.05
N GLU A 35 -17.34 6.04 3.00
CA GLU A 35 -16.76 5.76 1.68
C GLU A 35 -15.66 6.76 1.34
N PHE A 36 -14.57 6.28 0.75
CA PHE A 36 -13.46 7.16 0.36
C PHE A 36 -12.60 6.58 -0.78
N LYS A 37 -11.77 7.45 -1.36
CA LYS A 37 -10.72 7.13 -2.32
C LYS A 37 -9.46 7.91 -1.99
N ILE A 38 -8.34 7.48 -2.55
CA ILE A 38 -7.07 8.21 -2.48
C ILE A 38 -6.89 8.89 -3.83
N ALA A 39 -7.04 10.21 -3.86
CA ALA A 39 -6.99 10.98 -5.09
C ALA A 39 -6.33 12.34 -4.87
N THR A 40 -5.74 12.87 -5.94
CA THR A 40 -5.44 14.31 -6.02
C THR A 40 -6.74 15.09 -6.23
N THR A 41 -6.75 16.38 -5.90
CA THR A 41 -7.94 17.25 -6.02
C THR A 41 -8.52 17.29 -7.44
N ASP A 42 -7.67 17.11 -8.45
CA ASP A 42 -8.05 17.08 -9.87
C ASP A 42 -8.59 15.72 -10.34
N TRP A 43 -8.55 14.68 -9.48
CA TRP A 43 -8.89 13.30 -9.78
C TRP A 43 -8.15 12.69 -10.98
N SER A 44 -7.08 13.32 -11.47
CA SER A 44 -6.47 12.95 -12.75
C SER A 44 -5.07 12.38 -12.57
N THR A 45 -4.30 12.94 -11.63
CA THR A 45 -2.92 12.52 -11.36
C THR A 45 -2.89 11.26 -10.49
N ILE A 46 -3.57 11.30 -9.35
CA ILE A 46 -3.78 10.17 -8.45
C ILE A 46 -5.28 9.91 -8.37
N ASP A 47 -5.66 8.66 -8.58
CA ASP A 47 -7.03 8.17 -8.37
C ASP A 47 -6.92 6.67 -8.13
N PHE A 48 -6.87 6.29 -6.86
CA PHE A 48 -6.83 4.93 -6.40
C PHE A 48 -8.06 4.61 -5.57
N GLY A 49 -8.61 3.43 -5.85
CA GLY A 49 -9.76 2.89 -5.16
C GLY A 49 -9.61 1.39 -5.01
N ALA A 50 -10.72 0.75 -4.65
CA ALA A 50 -10.78 -0.67 -4.43
C ALA A 50 -10.93 -1.47 -5.72
N ILE A 51 -10.59 -2.76 -5.63
CA ILE A 51 -10.96 -3.74 -6.66
C ILE A 51 -12.48 -3.94 -6.59
N VAL A 52 -13.15 -4.05 -7.73
CA VAL A 52 -14.60 -4.27 -7.75
C VAL A 52 -14.94 -5.58 -7.04
N GLY A 53 -15.84 -5.52 -6.06
CA GLY A 53 -16.23 -6.66 -5.23
C GLY A 53 -15.30 -6.93 -4.02
N ASP A 54 -14.23 -6.14 -3.88
CA ASP A 54 -13.36 -6.11 -2.71
C ASP A 54 -13.15 -4.64 -2.32
N ASP A 55 -14.17 -4.01 -1.74
CA ASP A 55 -14.22 -2.59 -1.35
C ASP A 55 -14.05 -2.36 0.16
N ALA A 56 -14.37 -3.36 0.98
CA ALA A 56 -14.25 -3.28 2.43
C ALA A 56 -12.80 -3.05 2.90
N VAL A 57 -12.62 -2.06 3.77
CA VAL A 57 -11.39 -1.77 4.49
C VAL A 57 -11.57 -2.20 5.92
N THR A 58 -10.63 -2.99 6.42
CA THR A 58 -10.60 -3.47 7.80
C THR A 58 -9.39 -2.90 8.49
N GLU A 59 -9.58 -2.29 9.67
CA GLU A 59 -8.49 -1.74 10.47
C GLU A 59 -7.38 -2.78 10.71
N GLY A 60 -6.13 -2.37 10.53
CA GLY A 60 -4.95 -3.24 10.71
C GLY A 60 -4.69 -4.23 9.57
N LEU A 61 -5.56 -4.31 8.56
CA LEU A 61 -5.35 -5.14 7.37
C LEU A 61 -4.95 -4.30 6.17
N LEU A 62 -4.04 -4.83 5.35
CA LEU A 62 -3.65 -4.17 4.10
C LEU A 62 -4.79 -4.25 3.09
N LYS A 63 -5.03 -3.13 2.40
CA LYS A 63 -5.95 -3.04 1.27
C LYS A 63 -5.17 -2.91 -0.04
N THR A 64 -5.45 -3.79 -0.99
CA THR A 64 -4.93 -3.65 -2.35
C THR A 64 -5.69 -2.54 -3.07
N LEU A 65 -4.95 -1.62 -3.68
CA LEU A 65 -5.52 -0.49 -4.42
C LEU A 65 -5.30 -0.67 -5.92
N VAL A 66 -6.28 -0.25 -6.71
CA VAL A 66 -6.18 -0.20 -8.18
C VAL A 66 -6.46 1.20 -8.70
N LYS A 67 -5.76 1.56 -9.77
CA LYS A 67 -5.95 2.84 -10.46
C LYS A 67 -7.38 2.90 -10.98
N LYS A 68 -8.07 4.02 -10.70
CA LYS A 68 -9.47 4.25 -11.08
C LYS A 68 -10.43 3.17 -10.53
N GLY A 69 -10.11 2.60 -9.36
CA GLY A 69 -10.95 1.61 -8.68
C GLY A 69 -12.26 2.18 -8.11
N ALA A 70 -13.08 1.31 -7.54
CA ALA A 70 -14.30 1.68 -6.83
C ALA A 70 -14.01 2.49 -5.54
N ASN A 71 -15.02 3.10 -4.93
CA ASN A 71 -14.88 3.63 -3.57
C ASN A 71 -14.52 2.48 -2.62
N MET A 72 -13.67 2.77 -1.65
CA MET A 72 -13.44 1.88 -0.52
C MET A 72 -14.46 2.18 0.57
N HIS A 73 -14.77 1.16 1.36
CA HIS A 73 -15.80 1.20 2.38
C HIS A 73 -15.20 0.86 3.75
N PHE A 74 -15.32 1.75 4.73
CA PHE A 74 -14.85 1.51 6.09
C PHE A 74 -15.97 1.78 7.10
N ASN A 75 -16.41 0.70 7.76
CA ASN A 75 -17.34 0.78 8.87
C ASN A 75 -16.57 1.01 10.18
N VAL A 76 -16.63 2.25 10.66
CA VAL A 76 -16.00 2.67 11.91
C VAL A 76 -16.86 2.21 13.08
N THR A 77 -16.36 1.29 13.88
CA THR A 77 -17.08 0.79 15.06
C THR A 77 -16.88 1.69 16.29
N ILE A 78 -15.78 2.44 16.34
CA ILE A 78 -15.40 3.31 17.47
C ILE A 78 -15.03 4.69 16.93
N ALA A 79 -15.73 5.74 17.39
CA ALA A 79 -15.36 7.10 17.01
C ALA A 79 -13.95 7.45 17.54
N SER A 80 -13.03 7.77 16.65
CA SER A 80 -11.61 7.98 16.96
C SER A 80 -10.88 8.71 15.83
N THR A 81 -9.60 9.01 16.04
CA THR A 81 -8.68 9.44 14.98
C THR A 81 -7.97 8.21 14.43
N TYR A 82 -8.16 7.96 13.13
CA TYR A 82 -7.56 6.85 12.39
C TYR A 82 -6.42 7.35 11.51
N ARG A 83 -5.30 6.61 11.50
CA ARG A 83 -4.19 6.87 10.58
C ARG A 83 -4.35 6.04 9.32
N PHE A 84 -4.63 6.71 8.21
CA PHE A 84 -4.60 6.10 6.89
C PHE A 84 -3.17 6.11 6.38
N THR A 85 -2.64 4.93 6.04
CA THR A 85 -1.28 4.77 5.51
C THR A 85 -1.35 4.19 4.11
N VAL A 86 -0.66 4.82 3.16
CA VAL A 86 -0.59 4.37 1.77
C VAL A 86 0.88 4.21 1.39
N THR A 87 1.22 3.02 0.91
CA THR A 87 2.56 2.72 0.38
C THR A 87 2.49 2.75 -1.14
N GLY A 88 3.28 3.61 -1.76
CA GLY A 88 3.42 3.70 -3.20
C GLY A 88 4.88 3.51 -3.65
N PRO A 89 5.13 3.31 -4.95
CA PRO A 89 6.49 3.36 -5.47
C PRO A 89 7.11 4.72 -5.19
N SER A 90 8.41 4.78 -4.87
CA SER A 90 9.16 6.02 -5.03
C SER A 90 9.25 6.29 -6.52
N THR A 91 8.62 7.36 -6.99
CA THR A 91 8.75 7.84 -8.36
C THR A 91 10.21 7.96 -8.79
#